data_AF-A0A0B1RTB3-F1
#
_entry.id   AF-A0A0B1RTB3-F1
#
_cell.length_a   1.000
_cell.length_b   1.000
_cell.length_c   1.000
_cell.angle_alpha   90.00
_cell.angle_beta   90.00
_cell.angle_gamma   90.00
#
_symmetry.space_group_name_H-M   'P 1'
#
loop_
_entity.id
_entity.type
_entity.pdbx_description
1 polymer ?
#
loop_
_entity_poly.entity_id
_entity_poly.type
_entity_poly.pdbx_seq_one_letter_code
_entity_poly.pdbx_strand_id
1 'polypeptide(L)'
;MYNLLEYRDVDISTFEHHVCSNEFTFLHLGEDDTELMSRKFEVRCTSAGLIEGVLYWWQLENYSTRQDRGAFFIFKEPIAVVVGTVLSITCDVYCGSILLSAEVV
;
A
#
# COMPACT_ATOMS: atom_id res chain seq x y z
N MET A 1 12.57 10.41 -10.31
CA MET A 1 11.66 11.56 -10.51
C MET A 1 10.32 11.13 -9.95
N TYR A 2 9.98 11.68 -8.78
CA TYR A 2 9.00 11.10 -7.85
C TYR A 2 7.59 11.62 -8.16
N ASN A 3 6.60 10.71 -8.15
CA ASN A 3 5.21 11.06 -8.40
C ASN A 3 4.53 11.53 -7.11
N LEU A 4 3.90 12.70 -7.20
CA LEU A 4 3.09 13.32 -6.15
C LEU A 4 1.80 12.51 -5.97
N LEU A 5 1.44 12.22 -4.72
CA LEU A 5 0.20 11.54 -4.32
C LEU A 5 -1.05 12.38 -4.67
N GLU A 6 -2.08 11.76 -5.24
CA GLU A 6 -3.45 12.23 -5.06
C GLU A 6 -4.02 11.63 -3.78
N TYR A 7 -4.14 12.44 -2.73
CA TYR A 7 -5.02 12.16 -1.60
C TYR A 7 -6.46 12.24 -2.10
N ARG A 8 -7.16 11.10 -2.15
CA ARG A 8 -8.61 11.08 -2.24
C ARG A 8 -9.12 10.41 -0.97
N ASP A 9 -9.92 11.13 -0.20
CA ASP A 9 -10.75 10.54 0.85
C ASP A 9 -11.75 9.63 0.12
N VAL A 10 -11.50 8.33 0.09
CA VAL A 10 -12.34 7.35 -0.60
C VAL A 10 -13.05 6.51 0.43
N ASP A 11 -14.37 6.48 0.32
CA ASP A 11 -15.19 5.45 0.96
C ASP A 11 -14.92 4.12 0.26
N ILE A 12 -14.13 3.27 0.92
CA ILE A 12 -13.71 1.95 0.43
C ILE A 12 -14.93 1.11 0.00
N SER A 13 -16.08 1.29 0.66
CA SER A 13 -17.29 0.51 0.38
C SER A 13 -17.91 0.80 -0.99
N THR A 14 -17.62 1.96 -1.57
CA THR A 14 -18.18 2.42 -2.84
C THR A 14 -17.20 2.31 -4.02
N PHE A 15 -15.92 2.04 -3.74
CA PHE A 15 -14.89 1.95 -4.75
C PHE A 15 -14.73 0.51 -5.24
N GLU A 16 -14.87 0.28 -6.55
CA GLU A 16 -14.66 -1.04 -7.13
C GLU A 16 -13.16 -1.38 -7.14
N HIS A 17 -12.77 -2.38 -6.36
CA HIS A 17 -11.39 -2.86 -6.29
C HIS A 17 -11.36 -4.38 -6.11
N HIS A 18 -10.24 -4.98 -6.50
CA HIS A 18 -9.97 -6.39 -6.27
C HIS A 18 -8.68 -6.54 -5.46
N VAL A 19 -8.78 -7.13 -4.26
CA VAL A 19 -7.63 -7.37 -3.40
C VAL A 19 -6.89 -8.62 -3.87
N CYS A 20 -5.63 -8.45 -4.26
CA CYS A 20 -4.80 -9.51 -4.82
C CYS A 20 -3.77 -10.08 -3.83
N SER A 21 -3.88 -9.81 -2.53
CA SER A 21 -2.99 -10.33 -1.50
C SER A 21 -3.68 -10.51 -0.16
N ASN A 22 -3.00 -11.17 0.78
CA ASN A 22 -3.35 -11.02 2.20
C ASN A 22 -2.98 -9.61 2.68
N GLU A 23 -3.56 -9.23 3.82
CA GLU A 23 -3.21 -7.99 4.54
C GLU A 23 -1.79 -8.07 5.09
N PHE A 24 -1.12 -6.93 5.11
CA PHE A 24 0.20 -6.75 5.69
C PHE A 24 0.32 -5.37 6.33
N THR A 25 1.18 -5.26 7.34
CA THR A 25 1.51 -3.99 7.99
C THR A 25 2.81 -3.47 7.40
N PHE A 26 2.82 -2.22 6.93
CA PHE A 26 4.02 -1.61 6.34
C PHE A 26 4.57 -0.42 7.12
N LEU A 27 3.79 0.17 8.03
CA LEU A 27 4.19 1.36 8.79
C LEU A 27 3.44 1.47 10.13
N HIS A 28 4.16 1.82 11.20
CA HIS A 28 3.57 2.25 12.47
C HIS A 28 3.67 3.78 12.63
N LEU A 29 2.56 4.49 12.45
CA LEU A 29 2.51 5.94 12.60
C LEU A 29 2.79 6.37 14.04
N GLY A 30 3.50 7.48 14.22
CA GLY A 30 4.01 7.99 15.50
C GLY A 30 5.36 7.39 15.93
N GLU A 31 5.78 6.27 15.33
CA GLU A 31 7.08 5.65 15.58
C GLU A 31 7.93 5.69 14.32
N ASP A 32 7.51 4.96 13.28
CA ASP A 32 8.26 4.77 12.03
C ASP A 32 8.27 6.04 11.15
N ASP A 33 7.26 6.89 11.24
CA ASP A 33 7.10 8.07 10.36
C ASP A 33 7.84 9.33 10.84
N THR A 34 8.43 9.24 12.03
CA THR A 34 9.19 10.33 12.67
C THR A 34 10.65 10.37 12.23
N GLU A 35 11.13 9.31 11.61
CA GLU A 35 12.52 9.15 11.17
C GLU A 35 12.63 8.87 9.67
N LEU A 36 13.82 9.11 9.12
CA LEU A 36 14.15 8.65 7.77
C LEU A 36 14.31 7.14 7.79
N MET A 37 13.43 6.42 7.09
CA MET A 37 13.50 4.96 7.06
C MET A 37 13.20 4.40 5.67
N SER A 38 13.70 3.19 5.43
CA SER A 38 13.39 2.36 4.26
C SER A 38 13.19 0.92 4.73
N ARG A 39 12.04 0.33 4.43
CA ARG A 39 11.69 -1.05 4.83
C ARG A 39 11.18 -1.82 3.62
N LYS A 40 11.68 -3.04 3.46
CA LYS A 40 11.23 -3.98 2.42
C LYS A 40 10.39 -5.08 3.04
N PHE A 41 9.36 -5.52 2.33
CA PHE A 41 8.55 -6.66 2.70
C PHE A 41 8.07 -7.40 1.45
N GLU A 42 7.97 -8.73 1.57
CA GLU A 42 7.53 -9.60 0.49
C GLU A 42 6.03 -9.87 0.62
N VAL A 43 5.28 -9.59 -0.44
CA VAL A 43 3.85 -9.82 -0.51
C VAL A 43 3.55 -10.83 -1.60
N ARG A 44 2.92 -11.94 -1.22
CA ARG A 44 2.52 -12.97 -2.17
C ARG A 44 1.15 -12.65 -2.76
N CYS A 45 1.07 -12.64 -4.08
CA CYS A 45 -0.18 -12.45 -4.81
C CYS A 45 -1.07 -13.69 -4.73
N THR A 46 -2.33 -13.49 -4.36
CA THR A 46 -3.36 -14.55 -4.25
C THR A 46 -4.24 -14.65 -5.49
N SER A 47 -4.17 -13.66 -6.38
CA SER A 47 -4.95 -13.58 -7.62
C SER A 47 -4.04 -13.21 -8.79
N ALA A 48 -4.41 -13.63 -10.00
CA ALA A 48 -3.78 -13.16 -11.23
C ALA A 48 -4.43 -11.86 -11.69
N GLY A 49 -3.66 -10.93 -12.26
CA GLY A 49 -4.17 -9.64 -12.72
C GLY A 49 -3.11 -8.58 -12.89
N LEU A 50 -3.54 -7.32 -12.97
CA LEU A 50 -2.68 -6.15 -12.99
C LEU A 50 -2.78 -5.47 -11.62
N ILE A 51 -1.65 -5.36 -10.92
CA ILE A 51 -1.56 -4.63 -9.66
C ILE A 51 -1.30 -3.16 -9.97
N GLU A 52 -2.32 -2.33 -9.77
CA GLU A 52 -2.24 -0.88 -10.00
C GLU A 52 -1.66 -0.13 -8.80
N GLY A 53 -1.66 -0.73 -7.60
CA GLY A 53 -1.24 -0.04 -6.40
C GLY A 53 -1.48 -0.80 -5.10
N VAL A 54 -1.34 -0.07 -3.99
CA VAL A 54 -1.61 -0.55 -2.63
C VAL A 54 -2.76 0.26 -2.04
N LEU A 55 -3.86 -0.43 -1.72
CA LEU A 55 -4.93 0.10 -0.86
C LEU A 55 -4.49 -0.01 0.59
N TYR A 56 -4.59 1.08 1.35
CA TYR A 56 -4.28 1.11 2.77
C TYR A 56 -5.35 1.85 3.58
N TRP A 57 -5.38 1.52 4.86
CA TRP A 57 -6.21 2.10 5.92
C TRP A 57 -5.38 2.09 7.21
N TRP A 58 -5.88 2.72 8.27
CA TRP A 58 -5.21 2.72 9.56
C TRP A 58 -6.12 2.25 10.68
N GLN A 59 -5.49 1.84 11.78
CA GLN A 59 -6.15 1.47 13.02
C GLN A 59 -5.43 2.16 14.17
N LEU A 60 -6.21 2.73 15.09
CA LEU A 60 -5.74 3.27 16.35
C LEU A 60 -6.57 2.63 17.46
N GLU A 61 -5.93 1.78 18.26
CA GLU A 61 -6.59 1.02 19.34
C GLU A 61 -7.84 0.25 18.81
N ASN A 62 -9.03 0.64 19.26
CA ASN A 62 -10.32 0.05 18.90
C ASN A 62 -11.00 0.74 17.71
N TYR A 63 -10.39 1.78 17.14
CA TYR A 63 -10.91 2.50 15.98
C TYR A 63 -10.20 2.06 14.71
N SER A 64 -10.94 1.62 13.69
CA SER A 64 -10.41 1.21 12.38
C SER A 64 -11.11 1.97 11.27
N THR A 65 -10.36 2.50 10.31
CA THR A 65 -10.95 3.16 9.14
C THR A 65 -11.26 2.21 8.00
N ARG A 66 -10.98 0.91 8.15
CA ARG A 66 -11.11 -0.10 7.10
C ARG A 66 -12.46 -0.09 6.36
N GLN A 67 -13.54 0.22 7.07
CA GLN A 67 -14.90 0.22 6.51
C GLN A 67 -15.36 1.61 6.05
N ASP A 68 -14.61 2.66 6.40
CA ASP A 68 -15.07 4.04 6.25
C ASP A 68 -14.16 4.83 5.29
N ARG A 69 -12.84 4.72 5.46
CA ARG A 69 -11.84 5.55 4.79
C ARG A 69 -10.53 4.81 4.54
N GLY A 70 -10.07 4.89 3.30
CA GLY A 70 -8.74 4.45 2.91
C GLY A 70 -8.11 5.40 1.91
N ALA A 71 -6.92 5.03 1.49
CA ALA A 71 -6.21 5.71 0.42
C ALA A 71 -5.43 4.70 -0.42
N PHE A 72 -5.01 5.15 -1.60
CA PHE A 72 -4.32 4.32 -2.57
C PHE A 72 -2.95 4.90 -2.89
N PHE A 73 -1.93 4.05 -2.82
CA PHE A 73 -0.66 4.32 -3.49
C PHE A 73 -0.73 3.72 -4.89
N ILE A 74 -0.84 4.57 -5.91
CA ILE A 74 -0.91 4.12 -7.30
C ILE A 74 0.50 4.01 -7.85
N PHE A 75 0.85 2.85 -8.41
CA PHE A 75 2.12 2.65 -9.09
C PHE A 75 2.11 3.36 -10.44
N LYS A 76 3.29 3.85 -10.85
CA LYS A 76 3.45 4.51 -12.15
C LYS A 76 3.07 3.59 -13.32
N GLU A 77 3.42 2.31 -13.20
CA GLU A 77 3.16 1.28 -14.19
C GLU A 77 2.53 0.08 -13.46
N PRO A 78 1.37 -0.42 -13.91
CA PRO A 78 0.77 -1.61 -13.33
C PRO A 78 1.67 -2.83 -13.46
N ILE A 79 1.70 -3.67 -12.44
CA ILE A 79 2.53 -4.88 -12.40
C ILE A 79 1.67 -6.09 -12.73
N ALA A 80 1.96 -6.79 -13.82
CA ALA A 80 1.28 -8.03 -14.16
C ALA A 80 1.75 -9.18 -13.25
N VAL A 81 0.81 -9.87 -12.61
CA VAL A 81 1.09 -10.95 -11.65
C VAL A 81 0.22 -12.17 -11.92
N VAL A 82 0.71 -13.33 -11.46
CA VAL A 82 -0.06 -14.57 -11.38
C VAL A 82 -0.19 -15.01 -9.93
N VAL A 83 -1.07 -15.98 -9.66
CA VAL A 83 -1.20 -16.57 -8.34
C VAL A 83 0.16 -17.14 -7.89
N GLY A 84 0.64 -16.71 -6.73
CA GLY A 84 1.91 -17.14 -6.17
C GLY A 84 3.11 -16.23 -6.48
N THR A 85 2.99 -15.27 -7.42
CA THR A 85 4.00 -14.23 -7.64
C THR A 85 4.29 -13.51 -6.33
N VAL A 86 5.57 -13.21 -6.06
CA VAL A 86 5.99 -12.44 -4.88
C VAL A 86 6.43 -11.06 -5.35
N LEU A 87 5.85 -10.02 -4.75
CA LEU A 87 6.28 -8.65 -4.93
C LEU A 87 7.13 -8.23 -3.74
N SER A 88 8.31 -7.67 -4.00
CA SER A 88 9.06 -6.93 -3.01
C SER A 88 8.54 -5.49 -3.01
N ILE A 89 7.90 -5.10 -1.91
CA ILE A 89 7.43 -3.73 -1.72
C ILE A 89 8.41 -3.01 -0.82
N THR A 90 8.86 -1.83 -1.26
CA THR A 90 9.72 -0.94 -0.47
C THR A 90 8.88 0.25 -0.01
N CYS A 91 8.87 0.48 1.29
CA CYS A 91 8.28 1.65 1.95
C CYS A 91 9.40 2.58 2.41
N ASP A 92 9.47 3.77 1.82
CA ASP A 92 10.38 4.83 2.23
C ASP A 92 9.60 5.93 2.95
N VAL A 93 10.10 6.38 4.09
CA VAL A 93 9.51 7.48 4.86
C VAL A 93 10.49 8.64 4.94
N TYR A 94 9.99 9.83 4.60
CA TYR A 94 10.76 11.08 4.62
C TYR A 94 9.91 12.20 5.24
N CYS A 95 10.17 12.53 6.51
CA CYS A 95 9.55 13.67 7.21
C CYS A 95 8.02 13.70 7.08
N GLY A 96 7.34 12.59 7.42
CA GLY A 96 5.88 12.46 7.30
C GLY A 96 5.37 12.20 5.88
N SER A 97 6.24 12.12 4.87
CA SER A 97 5.88 11.64 3.53
C SER A 97 6.19 10.15 3.40
N ILE A 98 5.26 9.40 2.81
CA ILE A 98 5.41 7.96 2.58
C ILE A 98 5.48 7.73 1.07
N LEU A 99 6.45 6.93 0.65
CA LEU A 99 6.60 6.47 -0.73
C LEU A 99 6.58 4.94 -0.74
N LEU A 100 5.73 4.35 -1.58
CA LEU A 100 5.75 2.92 -1.86
C LEU A 100 6.25 2.66 -3.29
N SER A 101 7.11 1.66 -3.44
CA SER A 101 7.51 1.09 -4.72
C SER A 101 7.42 -0.43 -4.65
N ALA A 102 7.26 -1.09 -5.80
CA ALA A 102 7.14 -2.54 -5.88
C ALA A 102 7.87 -3.10 -7.09
N GLU A 103 8.48 -4.28 -6.92
CA GLU A 103 9.12 -5.04 -7.98
C GLU A 103 8.82 -6.54 -7.83
N VAL A 104 8.80 -7.28 -8.95
CA VAL A 104 8.63 -8.74 -8.93
C VAL A 104 9.95 -9.39 -8.51
N VAL A 105 9.87 -10.38 -7.61
CA VAL A 105 11.01 -11.19 -7.13
C VAL A 105 11.16 -12.45 -7.97
#